data_AF-A0A3D5U669-F1
#
_entry.id   AF-A0A3D5U669-F1
#
_cell.length_a   1.000
_cell.length_b   1.000
_cell.length_c   1.000
_cell.angle_alpha   90.00
_cell.angle_beta   90.00
_cell.angle_gamma   90.00
#
_symmetry.space_group_name_H-M   'P 1'
#
loop_
_entity.id
_entity.type
_entity.pdbx_description
1 polymer ?
#
loop_
_entity_poly.entity_id
_entity_poly.type
_entity_poly.pdbx_seq_one_letter_code
_entity_poly.pdbx_strand_id
1 'polypeptide(L)' 'AEIARTERYKQGRTPLHTIRADIDYALVEAQTTYGVIGIKVWIYKGDILS' A
#
# COMPACT_ATOMS: atom_id res chain seq x y z
N ALA A 1 1.50 21.90 5.01
CA ALA A 1 0.09 21.64 5.36
C ALA A 1 0.05 21.38 6.86
N GLU A 2 -0.84 22.05 7.60
CA GLU A 2 -0.85 22.00 9.07
C GLU A 2 -1.68 20.82 9.62
N ILE A 3 -2.64 20.31 8.83
CA ILE A 3 -3.49 19.17 9.17
C ILE A 3 -2.98 17.92 8.44
N ALA A 4 -2.79 16.82 9.17
CA ALA A 4 -2.42 15.53 8.59
C ALA A 4 -3.53 15.00 7.67
N ARG A 5 -3.14 14.46 6.50
CA ARG A 5 -4.06 13.93 5.49
C ARG A 5 -3.56 12.57 5.01
N THR A 6 -4.50 11.73 4.55
CA THR A 6 -4.18 10.45 3.92
C THR A 6 -4.71 10.49 2.49
N GLU A 7 -3.82 10.31 1.52
CA GLU A 7 -4.18 10.16 0.12
C GLU A 7 -3.86 8.73 -0.33
N ARG A 8 -4.70 8.19 -1.21
CA ARG A 8 -4.49 6.86 -1.78
C ARG A 8 -4.72 6.92 -3.28
N TYR A 9 -3.78 6.34 -4.01
CA TYR A 9 -3.92 6.03 -5.42
C TYR A 9 -4.03 4.52 -5.61
N LYS A 10 -4.84 4.08 -6.56
CA LYS A 10 -5.01 2.67 -6.90
C LYS A 10 -5.09 2.53 -8.41
N GLN A 11 -4.29 1.63 -8.95
CA GLN A 11 -4.33 1.24 -10.35
C GLN A 11 -4.50 -0.28 -10.45
N GLY A 12 -5.39 -0.72 -11.34
CA GLY A 12 -5.67 -2.15 -11.52
C GLY A 12 -6.42 -2.80 -10.35
N ARG A 13 -6.24 -4.12 -10.21
CA ARG A 13 -6.93 -4.96 -9.23
C ARG A 13 -6.03 -5.24 -8.02
N THR A 14 -6.62 -5.23 -6.83
CA THR A 14 -5.94 -5.58 -5.56
C THR A 14 -6.94 -6.33 -4.68
N PRO A 15 -7.11 -7.65 -4.91
CA PRO A 15 -8.16 -8.44 -4.26
C PRO A 15 -7.74 -8.89 -2.84
N LEU A 16 -7.84 -7.99 -1.86
CA LEU A 16 -7.37 -8.23 -0.47
C LEU A 16 -8.12 -9.34 0.29
N HIS A 17 -9.30 -9.75 -0.18
CA HIS A 17 -10.08 -10.84 0.43
C HIS A 17 -9.84 -12.20 -0.23
N THR A 18 -9.06 -12.25 -1.31
CA THR A 18 -8.78 -13.49 -2.05
C THR A 18 -7.49 -14.11 -1.53
N ILE A 19 -7.60 -15.21 -0.76
CA ILE A 19 -6.44 -15.84 -0.09
C ILE A 19 -5.39 -16.35 -1.10
N ARG A 20 -5.83 -16.83 -2.27
CA ARG A 20 -4.93 -17.30 -3.33
C ARG A 20 -4.19 -16.17 -4.08
N ALA A 21 -4.52 -14.91 -3.82
CA ALA A 21 -3.86 -13.78 -4.48
C ALA A 21 -2.47 -13.57 -3.88
N ASP A 22 -1.44 -13.56 -4.70
CA ASP A 22 -0.09 -13.14 -4.32
C ASP A 22 -0.07 -11.61 -4.19
N ILE A 23 -0.07 -11.14 -2.94
CA ILE A 23 -0.06 -9.71 -2.60
C ILE A 23 1.19 -9.42 -1.80
N ASP A 24 2.05 -8.60 -2.38
CA ASP A 24 3.20 -8.02 -1.69
C ASP A 24 2.75 -6.74 -0.99
N TYR A 25 2.99 -6.66 0.31
CA TYR A 25 2.63 -5.54 1.16
C TYR A 25 3.86 -4.97 1.85
N ALA A 26 4.01 -3.65 1.77
CA ALA A 26 5.05 -2.92 2.48
C ALA A 26 4.45 -1.73 3.24
N LEU A 27 4.96 -1.53 4.47
CA LEU A 27 4.72 -0.35 5.29
C LEU A 27 6.07 0.32 5.56
N VAL A 28 6.20 1.58 5.16
CA VAL A 28 7.43 2.35 5.31
C VAL A 28 7.09 3.74 5.83
N GLU A 29 7.98 4.30 6.63
CA GLU A 29 7.88 5.67 7.12
C GLU A 29 8.94 6.54 6.44
N ALA A 30 8.54 7.71 5.95
CA ALA A 30 9.43 8.70 5.38
C ALA A 30 9.59 9.86 6.38
N GLN A 31 10.82 10.08 6.85
CA GLN A 31 11.15 11.23 7.69
C GLN A 31 11.34 12.46 6.80
N THR A 32 10.51 13.47 7.00
CA THR A 32 10.57 14.74 6.28
C THR A 32 10.81 15.89 7.25
N THR A 33 11.16 17.06 6.73
CA THR A 33 11.44 18.26 7.53
C THR A 33 10.28 18.69 8.42
N TYR A 34 9.04 18.33 8.08
CA TYR A 34 7.82 18.72 8.80
C TYR A 34 7.19 17.57 9.61
N GLY A 35 7.83 16.41 9.66
CA GLY A 35 7.33 15.24 10.39
C GLY A 35 7.48 13.93 9.61
N VAL A 36 6.77 12.90 10.05
CA VAL A 36 6.83 11.55 9.47
C VAL A 36 5.62 11.30 8.59
N ILE A 37 5.85 10.81 7.37
CA ILE A 37 4.81 10.39 6.44
C ILE A 37 4.79 8.86 6.37
N GLY A 38 3.66 8.24 6.73
CA GLY A 38 3.46 6.81 6.58
C GLY A 38 3.03 6.43 5.16
N ILE A 39 3.72 5.47 4.55
CA ILE A 39 3.47 4.97 3.20
C ILE A 39 3.10 3.49 3.28
N LYS A 40 1.93 3.14 2.71
CA LYS A 40 1.45 1.77 2.60
C LYS A 40 1.29 1.40 1.13
N VAL A 41 1.92 0.30 0.72
CA VAL A 41 1.93 -0.16 -0.67
C VAL A 41 1.41 -1.60 -0.74
N TRP A 42 0.56 -1.86 -1.73
CA TRP A 42 0.08 -3.20 -2.07
C TRP A 42 0.34 -3.46 -3.56
N ILE A 43 1.02 -4.56 -3.88
CA ILE A 43 1.30 -4.98 -5.26
C ILE A 43 0.70 -6.37 -5.45
N TYR A 44 -0.26 -6.48 -6.35
CA TYR A 44 -0.85 -7.77 -6.75
C TYR A 44 -0.01 -8.37 -7.88
N LYS A 45 0.59 -9.55 -7.64
CA LYS A 45 1.48 -10.24 -8.59
C LYS A 45 0.78 -11.34 -9.39
N GLY A 46 -0.49 -11.61 -9.11
CA GLY A 46 -1.27 -12.69 -9.73
C GLY A 46 -1.85 -13.63 -8.67
N ASP A 47 -2.53 -14.68 -9.11
CA ASP A 47 -2.97 -15.75 -8.22
C ASP A 47 -1.89 -16.84 -8.17
N ILE A 48 -1.62 -17.40 -6.99
CA ILE A 48 -0.79 -18.59 -6.84
C ILE A 48 -1.66 -19.79 -7.25
N LEU A 49 -1.32 -20.41 -8.38
CA LEU A 49 -1.87 -21.69 -8.81
C LEU A 49 -0.89 -22.77 -8.35
N SER A 50 -1.27 -23.50 -7.31
CA SER A 50 -0.57 -24.71 -6.86
C SER A 50 -0.80 -25.89 -7.80
#